data_AF-B7EIV3-F1
#
_entry.id   AF-B7EIV3-F1
#
_cell.length_a   1.000
_cell.length_b   1.000
_cell.length_c   1.000
_cell.angle_alpha   90.00
_cell.angle_beta   90.00
_cell.angle_gamma   90.00
#
_symmetry.space_group_name_H-M   'P 1'
#
loop_
_entity.id
_entity.type
_entity.pdbx_description
1 polymer ?
#
loop_
_entity_poly.entity_id
_entity_poly.type
_entity_poly.pdbx_seq_one_letter_code
_entity_poly.pdbx_strand_id
1 'polypeptide(L)'
;MLKDWTGMDKEKAKQYILSCQSYDGGFGLVPGSESHGGGTFCAVAALCLMGFIQVDLASNLQEPSSIDVRLLLEWCLQRQAADGGFQGRRNKSSDTCYAFWIGGVLKIIGAYRFIDHGALRSFLLYCQSPYGGFTKFLYDQFPDIYHSYYGLAALSLLEEEGLEPLCTELGILSAAL
;
A
#
# COMPACT_ATOMS: atom_id res chain seq x y z
N MET A 1 -22.57 -6.78 4.08
CA MET A 1 -22.63 -5.98 2.83
C MET A 1 -21.36 -6.07 1.96
N LEU A 2 -20.20 -6.50 2.50
CA LEU A 2 -18.91 -6.55 1.76
C LEU A 2 -18.70 -7.76 0.81
N LYS A 3 -19.63 -8.72 0.76
CA LYS A 3 -19.49 -9.96 -0.03
C LYS A 3 -20.51 -10.10 -1.15
N ASP A 4 -21.21 -9.01 -1.48
CA ASP A 4 -22.14 -9.00 -2.59
C ASP A 4 -21.42 -8.54 -3.87
N TRP A 5 -21.20 -9.49 -4.77
CA TRP A 5 -20.59 -9.26 -6.08
C TRP A 5 -21.58 -9.43 -7.23
N THR A 6 -22.87 -9.58 -6.93
CA THR A 6 -23.90 -9.87 -7.95
C THR A 6 -24.06 -8.76 -8.97
N GLY A 7 -23.66 -7.53 -8.63
CA GLY A 7 -23.67 -6.36 -9.52
C GLY A 7 -22.45 -6.20 -10.42
N MET A 8 -21.45 -7.09 -10.38
CA MET A 8 -20.22 -6.95 -11.16
C MET A 8 -19.66 -8.29 -11.66
N ASP A 9 -19.15 -8.30 -12.89
CA ASP A 9 -18.38 -9.41 -13.44
C ASP A 9 -16.95 -9.38 -12.88
N LYS A 10 -16.72 -10.16 -11.82
CA LYS A 10 -15.40 -10.26 -11.15
C LYS A 10 -14.30 -10.74 -12.08
N GLU A 11 -14.61 -11.64 -13.01
CA GLU A 11 -13.60 -12.20 -13.92
C GLU A 11 -13.13 -11.14 -14.92
N LYS A 12 -14.03 -10.35 -15.49
CA LYS A 12 -13.64 -9.21 -16.34
C LYS A 12 -12.87 -8.15 -15.56
N ALA A 13 -13.29 -7.84 -14.33
CA ALA A 13 -12.56 -6.92 -13.46
C ALA A 13 -11.14 -7.41 -13.18
N LYS A 14 -10.97 -8.70 -12.86
CA LYS A 14 -9.66 -9.34 -12.71
C LYS A 14 -8.80 -9.15 -13.95
N GLN A 15 -9.31 -9.55 -15.13
CA GLN A 15 -8.52 -9.45 -16.37
C GLN A 15 -8.07 -8.01 -16.67
N TYR A 16 -8.93 -7.02 -16.42
CA TYR A 16 -8.54 -5.62 -16.56
C TYR A 16 -7.41 -5.24 -15.60
N ILE A 17 -7.56 -5.56 -14.30
CA ILE A 17 -6.52 -5.29 -13.29
C ILE A 17 -5.20 -5.98 -13.66
N LEU A 18 -5.23 -7.23 -14.11
CA LEU A 18 -4.03 -7.97 -14.51
C LEU A 18 -3.30 -7.29 -15.68
N SER A 19 -4.05 -6.72 -16.64
CA SER A 19 -3.46 -5.95 -17.74
C SER A 19 -2.82 -4.61 -17.33
N CYS A 20 -3.04 -4.18 -16.08
CA CYS A 20 -2.39 -2.99 -15.51
C CYS A 20 -1.06 -3.30 -14.82
N GLN A 21 -0.68 -4.56 -14.61
CA GLN A 21 0.65 -4.89 -14.09
C GLN A 21 1.70 -4.53 -15.14
N SER A 22 2.63 -3.65 -14.77
CA SER A 22 3.65 -3.16 -15.68
C SER A 22 4.90 -4.04 -15.68
N TYR A 23 5.82 -3.76 -16.61
CA TYR A 23 7.07 -4.50 -16.81
C TYR A 23 7.99 -4.48 -15.58
N ASP A 24 7.78 -3.56 -14.64
CA ASP A 24 8.58 -3.38 -13.44
C ASP A 24 7.92 -3.97 -12.18
N GLY A 25 6.75 -4.62 -12.32
CA GLY A 25 6.06 -5.38 -11.26
C GLY A 25 4.94 -4.64 -10.55
N GLY A 26 4.98 -3.31 -10.50
CA GLY A 26 3.89 -2.50 -9.96
C GLY A 26 2.69 -2.43 -10.91
N PHE A 27 1.62 -1.76 -10.47
CA PHE A 27 0.43 -1.52 -11.30
C PHE A 27 0.29 -0.04 -11.62
N GLY A 28 -0.05 0.23 -12.88
CA GLY A 28 -0.49 1.53 -13.34
C GLY A 28 -1.99 1.77 -13.10
N LEU A 29 -2.45 2.99 -13.37
CA LEU A 29 -3.89 3.35 -13.29
C LEU A 29 -4.70 2.76 -14.45
N VAL A 30 -4.03 2.52 -15.58
CA VAL A 30 -4.58 1.92 -16.80
C VAL A 30 -3.53 1.01 -17.46
N PRO A 31 -3.91 0.09 -18.36
CA PRO A 31 -2.97 -0.76 -19.07
C PRO A 31 -1.89 0.05 -19.80
N GLY A 32 -0.64 -0.35 -19.64
CA GLY A 32 0.53 0.31 -20.24
C GLY A 32 0.98 1.61 -19.57
N SER A 33 0.33 2.06 -18.49
CA SER A 33 0.79 3.23 -17.73
C SER A 33 1.92 2.90 -16.74
N GLU A 34 2.63 3.94 -16.28
CA GLU A 34 3.69 3.82 -15.27
C GLU A 34 3.13 3.26 -13.95
N SER A 35 3.89 2.35 -13.34
CA SER A 35 3.57 1.82 -12.01
C SER A 35 3.54 2.90 -10.94
N HIS A 36 2.49 2.89 -10.14
CA HIS A 36 2.23 3.90 -9.12
C HIS A 36 1.73 3.26 -7.83
N GLY A 37 2.15 3.78 -6.67
CA GLY A 37 1.86 3.19 -5.36
C GLY A 37 0.36 3.07 -5.09
N GLY A 38 -0.41 4.12 -5.38
CA GLY A 38 -1.87 4.08 -5.27
C GLY A 38 -2.52 3.07 -6.23
N GLY A 39 -2.08 3.01 -7.48
CA GLY A 39 -2.61 2.04 -8.46
C GLY A 39 -2.30 0.59 -8.06
N THR A 40 -1.08 0.37 -7.56
CA THR A 40 -0.61 -0.91 -7.04
C THR A 40 -1.42 -1.37 -5.84
N PHE A 41 -1.66 -0.50 -4.86
CA PHE A 41 -2.53 -0.83 -3.74
C PHE A 41 -3.94 -1.17 -4.18
N CYS A 42 -4.57 -0.33 -5.01
CA CYS A 42 -5.93 -0.57 -5.50
C CYS A 42 -6.05 -1.90 -6.24
N ALA A 43 -5.09 -2.23 -7.10
CA ALA A 43 -5.05 -3.50 -7.82
C ALA A 43 -4.98 -4.70 -6.87
N VAL A 44 -4.00 -4.69 -5.95
CA VAL A 44 -3.76 -5.81 -5.02
C VAL A 44 -4.92 -5.97 -4.04
N ALA A 45 -5.39 -4.88 -3.43
CA ALA A 45 -6.54 -4.93 -2.51
C ALA A 45 -7.82 -5.41 -3.21
N ALA A 46 -8.10 -4.93 -4.43
CA ALA A 46 -9.28 -5.38 -5.19
C ALA A 46 -9.22 -6.87 -5.53
N LEU A 47 -8.06 -7.38 -5.98
CA LEU A 47 -7.87 -8.81 -6.24
C LEU A 47 -8.04 -9.64 -4.96
N CYS A 48 -7.54 -9.15 -3.82
CA CYS A 48 -7.66 -9.82 -2.52
C CYS A 48 -9.11 -9.86 -2.06
N LEU A 49 -9.83 -8.73 -2.09
CA LEU A 49 -11.24 -8.64 -1.71
C LEU A 49 -12.15 -9.50 -2.61
N MET A 50 -11.82 -9.60 -3.89
CA MET A 50 -12.49 -10.51 -4.82
C MET A 50 -12.07 -11.98 -4.63
N GLY A 51 -11.11 -12.30 -3.79
CA GLY A 51 -10.65 -13.67 -3.54
C GLY A 51 -9.88 -14.28 -4.71
N PHE A 52 -9.26 -13.46 -5.56
CA PHE A 52 -8.39 -13.92 -6.65
C PHE A 52 -6.94 -14.10 -6.22
N ILE A 53 -6.53 -13.42 -5.15
CA ILE A 53 -5.25 -13.65 -4.48
C ILE A 53 -5.50 -13.88 -3.00
N GLN A 54 -4.62 -14.65 -2.37
CA GLN A 54 -4.63 -14.90 -0.93
C GLN A 54 -3.78 -13.86 -0.20
N VAL A 55 -3.99 -13.71 1.09
CA VAL A 55 -3.08 -12.99 1.99
C VAL A 55 -1.80 -13.83 2.14
N ASP A 56 -0.65 -13.17 2.33
CA ASP A 56 0.66 -13.82 2.55
C ASP A 56 1.19 -14.62 1.36
N LEU A 57 1.04 -14.08 0.14
CA LEU A 57 1.60 -14.67 -1.09
C LEU A 57 3.13 -14.85 -1.05
N ALA A 58 3.84 -14.01 -0.29
CA ALA A 58 5.29 -14.08 -0.19
C ALA A 58 5.79 -15.37 0.51
N SER A 59 4.93 -16.05 1.27
CA SER A 59 5.26 -17.35 1.88
C SER A 59 5.39 -18.49 0.85
N ASN A 60 4.72 -18.37 -0.31
CA ASN A 60 4.62 -19.42 -1.32
C ASN A 60 4.85 -18.88 -2.74
N LEU A 61 6.01 -18.24 -2.98
CA LEU A 61 6.39 -17.65 -4.28
C LEU A 61 6.47 -18.67 -5.45
N GLN A 62 6.39 -19.97 -5.18
CA GLN A 62 6.44 -21.03 -6.20
C GLN A 62 5.05 -21.42 -6.73
N GLU A 63 3.97 -21.05 -6.05
CA GLU A 63 2.61 -21.36 -6.49
C GLU A 63 2.17 -20.45 -7.64
N PRO A 64 1.41 -20.96 -8.63
CA PRO A 64 0.91 -20.13 -9.71
C PRO A 64 -0.06 -19.07 -9.17
N SER A 65 0.37 -17.81 -9.22
CA SER A 65 -0.48 -16.65 -8.92
C SER A 65 -0.93 -15.97 -10.21
N SER A 66 -2.06 -15.28 -10.16
CA SER A 66 -2.53 -14.47 -11.28
C SER A 66 -1.66 -13.24 -11.55
N ILE A 67 -0.82 -12.85 -10.59
CA ILE A 67 0.10 -11.70 -10.67
C ILE A 67 1.55 -12.16 -10.49
N ASP A 68 2.49 -11.43 -11.06
CA ASP A 68 3.92 -11.63 -10.76
C ASP A 68 4.24 -11.04 -9.38
N VAL A 69 4.10 -11.87 -8.34
CA VAL A 69 4.32 -11.49 -6.94
C VAL A 69 5.78 -11.14 -6.68
N ARG A 70 6.72 -11.83 -7.33
CA ARG A 70 8.15 -11.60 -7.11
C ARG A 70 8.54 -10.22 -7.60
N LEU A 71 8.14 -9.86 -8.83
CA LEU A 71 8.46 -8.56 -9.39
C LEU A 71 7.72 -7.44 -8.65
N LEU A 72 6.47 -7.68 -8.22
CA LEU A 72 5.73 -6.76 -7.36
C LEU A 72 6.46 -6.51 -6.03
N LEU A 73 6.95 -7.57 -5.38
CA LEU A 73 7.71 -7.47 -4.13
C LEU A 73 8.97 -6.63 -4.32
N GLU A 74 9.76 -6.95 -5.35
CA GLU A 74 10.97 -6.19 -5.69
C GLU A 74 10.65 -4.72 -5.95
N TRP A 75 9.55 -4.43 -6.67
CA TRP A 75 9.09 -3.08 -6.93
C TRP A 75 8.74 -2.33 -5.64
N CYS A 76 7.97 -2.93 -4.74
CA CYS A 76 7.56 -2.32 -3.47
C CYS A 76 8.75 -2.05 -2.54
N LEU A 77 9.69 -3.00 -2.40
CA LEU A 77 10.85 -2.82 -1.52
C LEU A 77 11.76 -1.68 -2.01
N GLN A 78 11.89 -1.51 -3.33
CA GLN A 78 12.63 -0.38 -3.92
C GLN A 78 11.93 0.98 -3.79
N ARG A 79 10.76 1.07 -3.12
CA ARG A 79 10.08 2.34 -2.84
C ARG A 79 10.48 2.95 -1.51
N GLN A 80 11.04 2.18 -0.57
CA GLN A 80 11.58 2.77 0.65
C GLN A 80 12.86 3.54 0.30
N ALA A 81 12.85 4.85 0.51
CA ALA A 81 13.97 5.72 0.18
C ALA A 81 14.95 5.84 1.35
N ALA A 82 16.07 6.50 1.10
CA ALA A 82 17.11 6.72 2.11
C ALA A 82 16.65 7.56 3.31
N ASP A 83 15.57 8.36 3.17
CA ASP A 83 14.96 9.11 4.26
C ASP A 83 14.00 8.25 5.12
N GLY A 84 13.85 6.96 4.82
CA GLY A 84 12.97 6.02 5.50
C GLY A 84 11.53 6.01 4.99
N GLY A 85 11.10 7.06 4.29
CA GLY A 85 9.76 7.18 3.71
C GLY A 85 9.61 6.39 2.41
N PHE A 86 8.39 6.40 1.85
CA PHE A 86 8.09 5.70 0.61
C PHE A 86 7.83 6.66 -0.54
N GLN A 87 8.39 6.34 -1.70
CA GLN A 87 8.09 7.02 -2.97
C GLN A 87 6.90 6.35 -3.65
N GLY A 88 6.04 7.14 -4.30
CA GLY A 88 4.92 6.59 -5.06
C GLY A 88 5.31 5.94 -6.39
N ARG A 89 6.44 6.36 -6.93
CA ARG A 89 7.04 5.86 -8.18
C ARG A 89 8.52 6.21 -8.18
N ARG A 90 9.27 5.60 -9.09
CA ARG A 90 10.73 5.78 -9.19
C ARG A 90 11.09 7.26 -9.39
N ASN A 91 12.22 7.67 -8.82
CA ASN A 91 12.80 9.01 -8.98
C ASN A 91 11.88 10.16 -8.50
N LYS A 92 11.07 9.91 -7.46
CA LYS A 92 10.24 10.94 -6.81
C LYS A 92 10.58 11.03 -5.33
N SER A 93 10.17 12.12 -4.70
CA SER A 93 10.33 12.28 -3.25
C SER A 93 9.46 11.29 -2.50
N SER A 94 9.89 10.93 -1.28
CA SER A 94 9.04 10.24 -0.32
C SER A 94 7.84 11.10 0.06
N ASP A 95 6.73 10.46 0.38
CA ASP A 95 5.46 11.10 0.75
C ASP A 95 4.78 10.26 1.84
N THR A 96 4.27 10.93 2.87
CA THR A 96 3.57 10.32 4.01
C THR A 96 2.52 9.30 3.58
N CYS A 97 1.75 9.56 2.52
CA CYS A 97 0.66 8.66 2.15
C CYS A 97 1.15 7.32 1.60
N TYR A 98 2.32 7.26 0.95
CA TYR A 98 2.85 6.01 0.41
C TYR A 98 3.36 5.05 1.49
N ALA A 99 3.57 5.53 2.72
CA ALA A 99 3.82 4.66 3.87
C ALA A 99 2.67 3.67 4.07
N PHE A 100 1.42 4.11 3.85
CA PHE A 100 0.27 3.23 3.82
C PHE A 100 0.08 2.56 2.46
N TRP A 101 0.13 3.29 1.33
CA TRP A 101 -0.19 2.66 0.04
C TRP A 101 0.77 1.52 -0.32
N ILE A 102 2.09 1.73 -0.17
CA ILE A 102 3.08 0.67 -0.42
C ILE A 102 3.12 -0.31 0.74
N GLY A 103 3.05 0.18 1.97
CA GLY A 103 3.06 -0.65 3.17
C GLY A 103 1.88 -1.62 3.22
N GLY A 104 0.71 -1.19 2.77
CA GLY A 104 -0.52 -1.98 2.70
C GLY A 104 -0.40 -3.10 1.67
N VAL A 105 0.19 -2.83 0.49
CA VAL A 105 0.51 -3.90 -0.47
C VAL A 105 1.42 -4.94 0.18
N LEU A 106 2.49 -4.50 0.84
CA LEU A 106 3.45 -5.37 1.52
C LEU A 106 2.81 -6.15 2.67
N LYS A 107 1.85 -5.59 3.41
CA LYS A 107 1.07 -6.32 4.43
C LYS A 107 0.18 -7.37 3.78
N ILE A 108 -0.58 -7.03 2.72
CA ILE A 108 -1.46 -7.98 2.02
C ILE A 108 -0.67 -9.18 1.48
N ILE A 109 0.49 -8.94 0.86
CA ILE A 109 1.32 -10.03 0.32
C ILE A 109 2.23 -10.70 1.37
N GLY A 110 2.16 -10.32 2.66
CA GLY A 110 2.93 -10.94 3.75
C GLY A 110 4.42 -10.62 3.79
N ALA A 111 4.82 -9.53 3.13
CA ALA A 111 6.20 -9.09 2.94
C ALA A 111 6.58 -7.85 3.80
N TYR A 112 5.67 -7.33 4.63
CA TYR A 112 5.92 -6.11 5.41
C TYR A 112 7.12 -6.21 6.36
N ARG A 113 7.53 -7.42 6.75
CA ARG A 113 8.72 -7.68 7.57
C ARG A 113 10.05 -7.32 6.91
N PHE A 114 10.08 -7.08 5.60
CA PHE A 114 11.31 -6.84 4.83
C PHE A 114 11.68 -5.37 4.69
N ILE A 115 10.89 -4.44 5.23
CA ILE A 115 11.20 -3.00 5.19
C ILE A 115 11.88 -2.57 6.49
N ASP A 116 12.54 -1.42 6.48
CA ASP A 116 13.07 -0.80 7.69
C ASP A 116 11.95 -0.07 8.46
N HIS A 117 11.36 -0.74 9.45
CA HIS A 117 10.29 -0.18 10.29
C HIS A 117 10.76 1.02 11.12
N GLY A 118 12.01 1.01 11.59
CA GLY A 118 12.57 2.08 12.43
C GLY A 118 12.74 3.38 11.64
N ALA A 119 13.27 3.27 10.42
CA ALA A 119 13.40 4.40 9.50
C ALA A 119 12.03 4.95 9.08
N LEU A 120 11.07 4.06 8.76
CA LEU A 120 9.71 4.48 8.38
C LEU A 120 9.01 5.23 9.53
N ARG A 121 9.09 4.70 10.75
CA ARG A 121 8.51 5.34 11.94
C ARG A 121 9.11 6.73 12.15
N SER A 122 10.43 6.85 12.05
CA SER A 122 11.14 8.13 12.20
C SER A 122 10.70 9.14 11.14
N PHE A 123 10.57 8.72 9.88
CA PHE A 123 10.04 9.55 8.79
C PHE A 123 8.62 10.07 9.10
N LEU A 124 7.71 9.18 9.51
CA LEU A 124 6.32 9.54 9.82
C LEU A 124 6.22 10.54 10.99
N LEU A 125 6.98 10.32 12.06
CA LEU A 125 7.01 11.24 13.20
C LEU A 125 7.60 12.60 12.81
N TYR A 126 8.55 12.64 11.89
CA TYR A 126 9.08 13.90 11.37
C TYR A 126 8.07 14.66 10.50
N CYS A 127 7.16 13.95 9.83
CA CYS A 127 6.04 14.57 9.09
C CYS A 127 4.90 15.07 10.01
N GLN A 128 4.98 14.90 11.33
CA GLN A 128 3.97 15.46 12.23
C GLN A 128 4.09 16.99 12.31
N SER A 129 2.94 17.66 12.25
CA SER A 129 2.88 19.12 12.36
C SER A 129 2.77 19.56 13.83
N PRO A 130 3.38 20.70 14.21
CA PRO A 130 3.15 21.31 15.53
C PRO A 130 1.68 21.74 15.75
N TYR A 131 0.87 21.81 14.70
CA TYR A 131 -0.57 22.09 14.79
C TYR A 131 -1.43 20.83 14.92
N GLY A 132 -0.81 19.64 15.00
CA GLY A 132 -1.47 18.35 14.91
C GLY A 132 -1.64 17.88 13.46
N GLY A 133 -1.83 16.57 13.27
CA GLY A 133 -1.90 15.96 11.93
C GLY A 133 -0.53 15.79 11.28
N PHE A 134 -0.53 15.38 10.01
CA PHE A 134 0.67 15.06 9.23
C PHE A 134 0.71 15.87 7.94
N THR A 135 1.92 16.26 7.54
CA THR A 135 2.22 16.87 6.24
C THR A 135 2.51 15.80 5.19
N LYS A 136 2.47 16.19 3.91
CA LYS A 136 2.89 15.35 2.80
C LYS A 136 4.40 15.13 2.77
N PHE A 137 5.15 16.23 2.89
CA PHE A 137 6.62 16.25 2.89
C PHE A 137 7.18 16.86 4.18
N LEU A 138 8.44 16.55 4.48
CA LEU A 138 9.15 17.04 5.67
C LEU A 138 9.26 18.57 5.74
N TYR A 139 9.18 19.26 4.60
CA TYR A 139 9.33 20.72 4.49
C TYR A 139 8.02 21.45 4.19
N ASP A 140 6.89 20.74 4.16
CA ASP A 140 5.59 21.36 3.96
C ASP A 140 5.14 22.08 5.22
N GLN A 141 4.47 23.23 5.06
CA GLN A 141 4.10 24.08 6.19
C GLN A 141 2.85 23.61 6.94
N PHE A 142 1.89 23.02 6.22
CA PHE A 142 0.56 22.75 6.76
C PHE A 142 0.19 21.27 6.62
N PRO A 143 -0.39 20.67 7.67
CA PRO A 143 -0.96 19.34 7.59
C PRO A 143 -2.29 19.38 6.83
N ASP A 144 -2.72 18.21 6.36
CA ASP A 144 -4.06 18.03 5.81
C ASP A 144 -4.67 16.71 6.30
N ILE A 145 -5.99 16.59 6.17
CA ILE A 145 -6.74 15.43 6.67
C ILE A 145 -6.32 14.14 5.95
N TYR A 146 -5.95 14.24 4.66
CA TYR A 146 -5.58 13.08 3.86
C TYR A 146 -4.26 12.47 4.37
N HIS A 147 -3.20 13.25 4.47
CA HIS A 147 -1.91 12.76 4.99
C HIS A 147 -1.99 12.47 6.49
N SER A 148 -2.84 13.17 7.24
CA SER A 148 -3.06 12.86 8.66
C SER A 148 -3.65 11.47 8.85
N TYR A 149 -4.66 11.13 8.05
CA TYR A 149 -5.24 9.80 8.07
C TYR A 149 -4.24 8.72 7.62
N TYR A 150 -3.54 8.91 6.49
CA TYR A 150 -2.59 7.90 6.02
C TYR A 150 -1.33 7.78 6.87
N GLY A 151 -0.90 8.85 7.54
CA GLY A 151 0.18 8.82 8.52
C GLY A 151 -0.20 7.96 9.73
N LEU A 152 -1.40 8.17 10.29
CA LEU A 152 -1.94 7.32 11.36
C LEU A 152 -2.15 5.88 10.89
N ALA A 153 -2.67 5.68 9.68
CA ALA A 153 -2.86 4.36 9.12
C ALA A 153 -1.53 3.60 8.97
N ALA A 154 -0.48 4.28 8.50
CA ALA A 154 0.85 3.69 8.41
C ALA A 154 1.46 3.39 9.78
N LEU A 155 1.26 4.24 10.79
CA LEU A 155 1.65 3.94 12.18
C LEU A 155 0.88 2.75 12.74
N SER A 156 -0.40 2.58 12.41
CA SER A 156 -1.16 1.37 12.76
C SER A 156 -0.59 0.12 12.07
N LEU A 157 -0.15 0.20 10.81
CA LEU A 157 0.54 -0.92 10.14
C LEU A 157 1.87 -1.28 10.81
N LEU A 158 2.54 -0.29 11.43
CA LEU A 158 3.75 -0.45 12.25
C LEU A 158 3.46 -0.93 13.68
N GLU A 159 2.19 -1.15 14.04
CA GLU A 159 1.77 -1.58 15.37
C GLU A 159 2.17 -0.56 16.46
N GLU A 160 2.08 0.73 16.14
CA GLU A 160 2.32 1.83 17.08
C GLU A 160 1.40 1.73 18.30
N GLU A 161 1.96 1.92 19.49
CA GLU A 161 1.21 1.84 20.74
C GLU A 161 0.04 2.84 20.76
N GLY A 162 -1.13 2.36 21.15
CA GLY A 162 -2.35 3.16 21.23
C GLY A 162 -3.10 3.32 19.90
N LEU A 163 -2.61 2.72 18.81
CA LEU A 163 -3.36 2.63 17.56
C LEU A 163 -3.96 1.23 17.35
N GLU A 164 -5.24 1.19 17.03
CA GLU A 164 -5.96 -0.04 16.71
C GLU A 164 -5.53 -0.59 15.33
N PRO A 165 -5.52 -1.92 15.13
CA PRO A 165 -5.14 -2.54 13.87
C PRO A 165 -6.16 -2.26 12.76
N LEU A 166 -5.67 -2.17 11.52
CA LEU A 166 -6.47 -1.99 10.32
C LEU A 166 -6.77 -3.30 9.59
N CYS A 167 -7.96 -3.37 9.00
CA CYS A 167 -8.18 -4.18 7.82
C CYS A 167 -7.54 -3.44 6.64
N THR A 168 -6.34 -3.91 6.28
CA THR A 168 -5.46 -3.24 5.32
C THR A 168 -6.13 -3.02 3.97
N GLU A 169 -6.87 -4.01 3.47
CA GLU A 169 -7.53 -3.99 2.16
C GLU A 169 -8.63 -2.93 2.06
N LEU A 170 -9.22 -2.56 3.20
CA LEU A 170 -10.32 -1.59 3.27
C LEU A 170 -9.91 -0.24 3.84
N GLY A 171 -8.73 -0.13 4.46
CA GLY A 171 -8.29 1.10 5.12
C GLY A 171 -9.22 1.49 6.28
N ILE A 172 -9.76 0.55 7.03
CA ILE A 172 -10.57 0.85 8.20
C ILE A 172 -10.15 -0.02 9.39
N LEU A 173 -10.54 0.38 10.59
CA LEU A 173 -10.26 -0.39 11.80
C LEU A 173 -10.86 -1.79 11.68
N SER A 174 -10.09 -2.81 12.06
CA SER A 174 -10.55 -4.20 12.06
C SER A 174 -11.78 -4.42 12.95
N ALA A 175 -11.91 -3.62 14.03
CA ALA A 175 -13.06 -3.66 14.94
C ALA A 175 -14.38 -3.15 14.32
N ALA A 176 -14.33 -2.49 13.15
CA ALA A 176 -15.52 -1.96 12.47
C ALA A 176 -16.15 -2.93 11.45
N LEU A 177 -15.59 -4.15 11.30
CA LEU A 177 -16.04 -5.19 10.39
C LEU A 177 -16.99 -6.19 11.06
#